data_AF-A0AAF0U9B4-F1
#
_entry.id   AF-A0AAF0U9B4-F1
#
_cell.length_a   1.000
_cell.length_b   1.000
_cell.length_c   1.000
_cell.angle_alpha   90.00
_cell.angle_beta   90.00
_cell.angle_gamma   90.00
#
_symmetry.space_group_name_H-M   'P 1'
#
loop_
_entity.id
_entity.type
_entity.pdbx_description
1 polymer ?
#
loop_
_entity_poly.entity_id
_entity_poly.type
_entity_poly.pdbx_seq_one_letter_code
_entity_poly.pdbx_strand_id
1 'polypeptide(L)'
;MNFWFPDDGMVDLTGILQVIDLLTLEISSSFFPKPRAAFGRKLEDTYKAFTSKQWWKFRTSNSLWVNFLKAKYCINDHPTTIQWKPGQSHSWKAMLKIRSEVDGKIWWTVRERNVDFWFDNLTKEGPLWSLMEDVIVDQHISITEVYRQSQWDWNVLHPYPSEKIKDLIRKCFISLNNNTKDIPYWTEMESGTFSISSAWNLLMQKRLFAPIDSKLWHKNVPYKMSCVAWRAIHCRMPTDDKVAKKFKINFVSKCFCCIGAGMKAGMETAEHLFCSGHFAQLLWSSFLGRIGICTKNTSLRDLIQRCWNCTAKNPIAAYVVKILPPILMWELWRSRCNSSYDEEKPSIIRSTSLISFNICQLSKKTFTNLNIPENWENLLKLMELSIVYTSSVPVRWLKPPFLFVKMNSDDSCVGNST
;
A
#
# COMPACT_ATOMS: atom_id res chain seq x y z
N MET A 1 19.55 24.01 -43.95
CA MET A 1 19.45 22.59 -44.36
C MET A 1 18.02 22.17 -44.09
N ASN A 2 17.18 22.22 -45.13
CA ASN A 2 15.75 21.90 -45.03
C ASN A 2 15.61 20.38 -45.01
N PHE A 3 14.97 19.82 -43.99
CA PHE A 3 14.48 18.45 -44.05
C PHE A 3 12.99 18.48 -44.40
N TRP A 4 12.73 18.15 -45.66
CA TRP A 4 11.46 17.66 -46.15
C TRP A 4 11.11 16.34 -45.43
N PHE A 5 9.90 16.23 -44.91
CA PHE A 5 9.24 14.95 -44.65
C PHE A 5 8.27 14.71 -45.80
N PRO A 6 8.40 13.62 -46.59
CA PRO A 6 7.32 13.15 -47.44
C PRO A 6 6.29 12.36 -46.63
N ASP A 7 5.09 12.34 -47.17
CA ASP A 7 3.79 12.01 -46.57
C ASP A 7 3.62 10.59 -46.00
N ASP A 8 2.68 10.52 -45.05
CA ASP A 8 1.70 9.45 -44.81
C ASP A 8 2.21 8.00 -44.77
N GLY A 9 2.95 7.68 -43.71
CA GLY A 9 2.98 6.33 -43.15
C GLY A 9 2.17 6.28 -41.86
N MET A 10 1.03 5.58 -41.86
CA MET A 10 0.33 5.22 -40.63
C MET A 10 1.35 4.57 -39.68
N VAL A 11 1.73 5.27 -38.61
CA VAL A 11 2.60 4.70 -37.57
C VAL A 11 1.87 3.49 -37.03
N ASP A 12 2.52 2.33 -37.09
CA ASP A 12 2.05 1.10 -36.46
C ASP A 12 2.04 1.29 -34.93
N LEU A 13 0.95 1.88 -34.44
CA LEU A 13 0.68 2.10 -33.02
C LEU A 13 0.44 0.77 -32.29
N THR A 14 0.19 -0.34 -33.01
CA THR A 14 0.01 -1.64 -32.38
C THR A 14 1.32 -2.20 -31.82
N GLY A 15 2.44 -1.99 -32.51
CA GLY A 15 3.78 -2.33 -31.97
C GLY A 15 4.19 -1.53 -30.73
N ILE A 16 3.83 -0.23 -30.67
CA ILE A 16 4.15 0.63 -29.50
C ILE A 16 3.29 0.24 -28.28
N LEU A 17 2.02 -0.13 -28.49
CA LEU A 17 1.13 -0.60 -27.43
C LEU A 17 1.54 -1.98 -26.90
N GLN A 18 1.99 -2.90 -27.77
CA GLN A 18 2.58 -4.19 -27.35
C GLN A 18 3.77 -3.99 -26.41
N VAL A 19 4.70 -3.12 -26.79
CA VAL A 19 5.90 -2.82 -26.01
C VAL A 19 5.53 -2.19 -24.66
N ILE A 20 4.55 -1.29 -24.61
CA ILE A 20 4.09 -0.69 -23.35
C ILE A 20 3.39 -1.72 -22.45
N ASP A 21 2.55 -2.60 -23.00
CA ASP A 21 1.80 -3.61 -22.24
C ASP A 21 2.69 -4.72 -21.68
N LEU A 22 3.65 -5.21 -22.47
CA LEU A 22 4.61 -6.24 -22.07
C LEU A 22 5.66 -5.67 -21.11
N LEU A 23 6.23 -4.49 -21.40
CA LEU A 23 7.22 -3.86 -20.51
C LEU A 23 6.61 -3.43 -19.17
N THR A 24 5.36 -2.95 -19.13
CA THR A 24 4.72 -2.60 -17.84
C THR A 24 4.48 -3.81 -16.95
N LEU A 25 4.33 -5.01 -17.52
CA LEU A 25 4.21 -6.26 -16.76
C LEU A 25 5.58 -6.82 -16.35
N GLU A 26 6.58 -6.84 -17.23
CA GLU A 26 7.92 -7.36 -16.93
C GLU A 26 8.70 -6.48 -15.93
N ILE A 27 8.64 -5.15 -16.08
CA ILE A 27 9.27 -4.20 -15.14
C ILE A 27 8.64 -4.33 -13.74
N SER A 28 7.36 -4.69 -13.67
CA SER A 28 6.67 -4.87 -12.39
C SER A 28 7.03 -6.16 -11.66
N SER A 29 7.40 -7.21 -12.38
CA SER A 29 7.78 -8.51 -11.81
C SER A 29 9.23 -8.59 -11.35
N SER A 30 10.12 -7.80 -11.94
CA SER A 30 11.58 -7.89 -11.73
C SER A 30 12.10 -7.01 -10.58
N PHE A 31 11.36 -5.98 -10.15
CA PHE A 31 11.91 -4.94 -9.27
C PHE A 31 11.50 -4.95 -7.80
N PHE A 32 10.57 -5.81 -7.34
CA PHE A 32 10.00 -5.62 -6.01
C PHE A 32 9.89 -6.87 -5.13
N PRO A 33 10.73 -6.98 -4.07
CA PRO A 33 10.60 -8.01 -3.08
C PRO A 33 9.54 -7.61 -2.03
N LYS A 34 8.36 -8.23 -2.11
CA LYS A 34 7.32 -8.44 -1.07
C LYS A 34 5.89 -8.01 -1.50
N PRO A 35 4.87 -8.85 -1.24
CA PRO A 35 3.51 -8.75 -1.79
C PRO A 35 2.66 -7.57 -1.30
N ARG A 36 3.06 -6.85 -0.24
CA ARG A 36 2.35 -5.63 0.22
C ARG A 36 2.99 -4.32 -0.23
N ALA A 37 4.25 -4.34 -0.67
CA ALA A 37 5.07 -3.14 -0.82
C ALA A 37 5.20 -2.64 -2.26
N ALA A 38 4.96 -3.49 -3.25
CA ALA A 38 5.33 -3.19 -4.64
C ALA A 38 4.29 -2.35 -5.41
N PHE A 39 3.00 -2.71 -5.32
CA PHE A 39 1.92 -1.98 -6.02
C PHE A 39 1.02 -1.14 -5.11
N GLY A 40 1.09 -1.34 -3.79
CA GLY A 40 0.37 -0.51 -2.80
C GLY A 40 1.05 0.82 -2.49
N ARG A 41 2.31 1.01 -2.92
CA ARG A 41 3.07 2.23 -2.70
C ARG A 41 3.01 3.09 -3.95
N LYS A 42 2.30 4.24 -3.90
CA LYS A 42 2.47 5.21 -4.98
C LYS A 42 3.90 5.74 -4.94
N LEU A 43 4.49 6.01 -6.10
CA LEU A 43 5.80 6.65 -6.18
C LEU A 43 5.81 7.97 -5.40
N GLU A 44 4.71 8.72 -5.46
CA GLU A 44 4.50 9.96 -4.70
C GLU A 44 4.62 9.74 -3.18
N ASP A 45 4.04 8.65 -2.67
CA ASP A 45 4.08 8.35 -1.24
C ASP A 45 5.51 7.98 -0.82
N THR A 46 6.25 7.30 -1.71
CA THR A 46 7.67 6.95 -1.51
C THR A 46 8.52 8.20 -1.48
N TYR A 47 8.30 9.05 -2.46
CA TYR A 47 8.92 10.36 -2.56
C TYR A 47 8.72 11.15 -1.26
N LYS A 48 7.47 11.30 -0.78
CA LYS A 48 7.17 11.99 0.48
C LYS A 48 7.88 11.40 1.69
N ALA A 49 7.95 10.07 1.83
CA ALA A 49 8.65 9.44 2.94
C ALA A 49 10.17 9.71 2.91
N PHE A 50 10.78 9.71 1.72
CA PHE A 50 12.18 10.11 1.57
C PHE A 50 12.40 11.60 1.80
N THR A 51 11.49 12.47 1.35
CA THR A 51 11.52 13.90 1.66
C THR A 51 11.37 14.15 3.17
N SER A 52 10.57 13.33 3.88
CA SER A 52 10.47 13.38 5.35
C SER A 52 11.80 13.05 6.01
N LYS A 53 12.54 12.06 5.48
CA LYS A 53 13.91 11.76 5.94
C LYS A 53 14.87 12.92 5.69
N GLN A 54 14.75 13.60 4.56
CA GLN A 54 15.55 14.79 4.27
C GLN A 54 15.24 15.92 5.26
N TRP A 55 13.96 16.17 5.55
CA TRP A 55 13.53 17.16 6.54
C TRP A 55 14.04 16.82 7.95
N TRP A 56 13.89 15.56 8.38
CA TRP A 56 14.45 15.07 9.64
C TRP A 56 15.96 15.33 9.72
N LYS A 57 16.72 14.93 8.70
CA LYS A 57 18.18 15.18 8.67
C LYS A 57 18.50 16.67 8.68
N PHE A 58 17.73 17.49 7.98
CA PHE A 58 17.91 18.92 7.93
C PHE A 58 17.76 19.59 9.30
N ARG A 59 16.80 19.13 10.11
CA ARG A 59 16.60 19.64 11.48
C ARG A 59 17.61 19.09 12.48
N THR A 60 17.99 17.82 12.35
CA THR A 60 18.68 17.09 13.43
C THR A 60 20.19 16.91 13.22
N SER A 61 20.70 17.03 12.00
CA SER A 61 22.11 16.78 11.71
C SER A 61 22.91 18.07 11.52
N ASN A 62 24.19 18.04 11.89
CA ASN A 62 25.14 19.12 11.64
C ASN A 62 26.12 18.73 10.51
N SER A 63 25.59 18.41 9.34
CA SER A 63 26.39 18.07 8.16
C SER A 63 26.65 19.31 7.28
N LEU A 64 27.68 19.25 6.43
CA LEU A 64 27.98 20.31 5.46
C LEU A 64 26.75 20.67 4.60
N TRP A 65 25.98 19.67 4.19
CA TRP A 65 24.74 19.87 3.45
C TRP A 65 23.70 20.69 4.24
N VAL A 66 23.52 20.40 5.53
CA VAL A 66 22.61 21.19 6.39
C VAL A 66 23.11 22.61 6.55
N ASN A 67 24.39 22.79 6.83
CA ASN A 67 24.97 24.11 7.05
C ASN A 67 24.86 24.98 5.79
N PHE A 68 25.11 24.40 4.62
CA PHE A 68 24.89 25.06 3.35
C PHE A 68 23.41 25.46 3.14
N LEU A 69 22.46 24.55 3.40
CA LEU A 69 21.04 24.86 3.24
C LEU A 69 20.56 25.94 4.21
N LYS A 70 21.02 25.91 5.47
CA LYS A 70 20.72 26.94 6.46
C LYS A 70 21.27 28.29 6.02
N ALA A 71 22.54 28.36 5.62
CA ALA A 71 23.15 29.58 5.11
C ALA A 71 22.50 30.10 3.81
N LYS A 72 21.99 29.21 2.95
CA LYS A 72 21.38 29.59 1.68
C LYS A 72 19.92 30.04 1.82
N TYR A 73 19.13 29.39 2.68
CA TYR A 73 17.68 29.57 2.72
C TYR A 73 17.14 30.11 4.05
N CYS A 74 17.91 30.03 5.14
CA CYS A 74 17.45 30.25 6.52
C CYS A 74 18.29 31.33 7.25
N ILE A 75 18.77 32.36 6.53
CA ILE A 75 19.79 33.29 7.03
C ILE A 75 19.40 33.93 8.37
N ASN A 76 18.14 34.35 8.51
CA ASN A 76 17.62 34.97 9.74
C ASN A 76 16.30 34.36 10.22
N ASP A 77 15.81 33.34 9.52
CA ASP A 77 14.49 32.75 9.76
C ASP A 77 14.67 31.31 10.22
N HIS A 78 13.87 30.90 11.20
CA HIS A 78 13.81 29.50 11.58
C HIS A 78 13.27 28.64 10.42
N PRO A 79 13.80 27.43 10.21
CA PRO A 79 13.33 26.47 9.19
C PRO A 79 11.81 26.34 9.02
N THR A 80 11.04 26.52 10.10
CA THR A 80 9.58 26.35 10.07
C THR A 80 8.81 27.51 9.48
N THR A 81 9.36 28.72 9.47
CA THR A 81 8.67 29.93 9.04
C THR A 81 8.91 30.23 7.55
N ILE A 82 10.01 29.71 7.00
CA ILE A 82 10.45 30.00 5.63
C ILE A 82 9.39 29.63 4.59
N GLN A 83 9.18 30.53 3.63
CA GLN A 83 8.35 30.30 2.45
C GLN A 83 9.21 30.09 1.20
N TRP A 84 8.71 29.28 0.29
CA TRP A 84 9.39 29.02 -0.98
C TRP A 84 9.30 30.24 -1.90
N LYS A 85 10.42 30.62 -2.52
CA LYS A 85 10.49 31.73 -3.49
C LYS A 85 10.74 31.21 -4.92
N PRO A 86 10.18 31.86 -5.96
CA PRO A 86 10.49 31.51 -7.36
C PRO A 86 12.00 31.49 -7.63
N GLY A 87 12.46 30.54 -8.45
CA GLY A 87 13.89 30.33 -8.74
C GLY A 87 14.65 29.47 -7.72
N GLN A 88 14.04 29.14 -6.57
CA GLN A 88 14.64 28.18 -5.62
C GLN A 88 14.44 26.73 -6.08
N SER A 89 15.34 25.86 -5.61
CA SER A 89 15.36 24.42 -5.93
C SER A 89 14.00 23.72 -5.70
N HIS A 90 13.63 22.83 -6.62
CA HIS A 90 12.46 21.96 -6.48
C HIS A 90 12.56 21.02 -5.27
N SER A 91 13.75 20.55 -4.93
CA SER A 91 13.97 19.72 -3.74
C SER A 91 13.70 20.50 -2.46
N TRP A 92 14.08 21.77 -2.41
CA TRP A 92 13.75 22.66 -1.29
C TRP A 92 12.24 22.91 -1.20
N LYS A 93 11.58 23.14 -2.34
CA LYS A 93 10.12 23.26 -2.39
C LYS A 93 9.42 22.03 -1.81
N ALA A 94 9.89 20.83 -2.14
CA ALA A 94 9.33 19.59 -1.62
C ALA A 94 9.54 19.44 -0.10
N MET A 95 10.73 19.79 0.40
CA MET A 95 11.04 19.82 1.83
C MET A 95 10.10 20.78 2.60
N LEU A 96 9.89 22.00 2.08
CA LEU A 96 8.97 22.95 2.70
C LEU A 96 7.50 22.49 2.67
N LYS A 97 7.10 21.73 1.65
CA LYS A 97 5.75 21.13 1.60
C LYS A 97 5.55 20.03 2.64
N ILE A 98 6.54 19.16 2.85
CA ILE A 98 6.40 18.05 3.79
C ILE A 98 6.54 18.49 5.25
N ARG A 99 7.21 19.63 5.50
CA ARG A 99 7.40 20.24 6.82
C ARG A 99 6.15 20.19 7.68
N SER A 100 5.01 20.69 7.19
CA SER A 100 3.78 20.77 7.99
C SER A 100 3.25 19.41 8.46
N GLU A 101 3.61 18.33 7.78
CA GLU A 101 3.21 16.96 8.15
C GLU A 101 4.20 16.32 9.14
N VAL A 102 5.46 16.75 9.15
CA VAL A 102 6.56 16.04 9.84
C VAL A 102 7.11 16.83 11.04
N ASP A 103 7.10 18.16 11.00
CA ASP A 103 7.84 18.97 11.96
C ASP A 103 7.30 18.86 13.39
N GLY A 104 5.97 18.83 13.54
CA GLY A 104 5.32 18.62 14.83
C GLY A 104 5.63 17.26 15.47
N LYS A 105 6.22 16.32 14.73
CA LYS A 105 6.62 14.98 15.20
C LYS A 105 8.09 14.91 15.64
N ILE A 106 8.81 16.03 15.58
CA ILE A 106 10.18 16.17 16.07
C ILE A 106 10.13 16.82 17.44
N TRP A 107 10.21 16.02 18.50
CA TRP A 107 10.25 16.51 19.87
C TRP A 107 11.69 16.67 20.34
N TRP A 108 12.02 17.77 21.03
CA TRP A 108 13.38 18.06 21.47
C TRP A 108 13.56 17.90 22.98
N THR A 109 14.60 17.18 23.38
CA THR A 109 15.13 17.22 24.74
C THR A 109 16.26 18.23 24.81
N VAL A 110 16.06 19.28 25.61
CA VAL A 110 16.97 20.43 25.70
C VAL A 110 18.16 20.12 26.62
N ARG A 111 19.37 20.35 26.10
CA ARG A 111 20.68 20.15 26.72
C ARG A 111 21.65 21.31 26.43
N GLU A 112 22.16 21.41 25.19
CA GLU A 112 23.22 22.33 24.73
C GLU A 112 22.69 23.71 24.33
N ARG A 113 21.37 23.90 24.33
CA ARG A 113 20.69 25.22 24.29
C ARG A 113 20.44 25.81 22.90
N ASN A 114 20.39 25.01 21.83
CA ASN A 114 20.15 25.48 20.45
C ASN A 114 18.70 25.27 19.99
N VAL A 115 17.75 25.27 20.93
CA VAL A 115 16.33 25.03 20.67
C VAL A 115 15.56 26.35 20.76
N ASP A 116 14.78 26.65 19.72
CA ASP A 116 13.92 27.82 19.67
C ASP A 116 12.69 27.59 20.54
N PHE A 117 12.39 28.54 21.43
CA PHE A 117 11.32 28.40 22.40
C PHE A 117 9.94 28.27 21.73
N TRP A 118 9.67 29.04 20.68
CA TRP A 118 8.36 29.09 20.05
C TRP A 118 8.19 28.03 18.98
N PHE A 119 9.22 27.85 18.13
CA PHE A 119 9.11 27.10 16.89
C PHE A 119 9.56 25.65 16.95
N ASP A 120 10.30 25.24 17.99
CA ASP A 120 10.60 23.84 18.26
C ASP A 120 9.53 23.20 19.17
N ASN A 121 9.23 21.92 18.95
CA ASN A 121 8.31 21.18 19.81
C ASN A 121 9.03 20.73 21.09
N LEU A 122 8.79 21.46 22.17
CA LEU A 122 9.29 21.17 23.52
C LEU A 122 8.34 20.25 24.32
N THR A 123 7.06 20.29 23.98
CA THR A 123 5.97 19.82 24.85
C THR A 123 5.40 18.46 24.45
N LYS A 124 5.87 17.89 23.33
CA LYS A 124 5.30 16.75 22.59
C LYS A 124 3.95 17.03 21.93
N GLU A 125 3.26 18.13 22.26
CA GLU A 125 1.97 18.50 21.68
C GLU A 125 2.11 19.34 20.41
N GLY A 126 3.32 19.83 20.12
CA GLY A 126 3.61 20.66 18.95
C GLY A 126 4.46 21.87 19.31
N PRO A 127 4.83 22.71 18.32
CA PRO A 127 5.48 23.97 18.60
C PRO A 127 4.52 24.93 19.32
N LEU A 128 5.02 25.71 20.28
CA LEU A 128 4.19 26.54 21.16
C LEU A 128 3.36 27.58 20.40
N TRP A 129 3.90 28.18 19.34
CA TRP A 129 3.16 29.16 18.53
C TRP A 129 1.87 28.57 17.93
N SER A 130 1.83 27.25 17.67
CA SER A 130 0.65 26.58 17.11
C SER A 130 -0.43 26.26 18.16
N LEU A 131 -0.07 26.28 19.45
CA LEU A 131 -0.98 26.08 20.57
C LEU A 131 -1.62 27.39 21.06
N MET A 132 -1.11 28.53 20.58
CA MET A 132 -1.64 29.86 20.87
C MET A 132 -2.66 30.23 19.79
N GLU A 133 -3.93 30.29 20.14
CA GLU A 133 -5.00 30.76 19.24
C GLU A 133 -4.85 32.26 18.99
N ASP A 134 -4.94 32.68 17.72
CA ASP A 134 -4.98 34.08 17.27
C ASP A 134 -3.77 34.96 17.63
N VAL A 135 -2.59 34.37 17.86
CA VAL A 135 -1.38 35.14 18.15
C VAL A 135 -0.30 34.95 17.08
N ILE A 136 0.18 36.07 16.53
CA ILE A 136 1.31 36.08 15.60
C ILE A 136 2.60 36.11 16.40
N VAL A 137 3.40 35.06 16.26
CA VAL A 137 4.77 34.99 16.78
C VAL A 137 5.72 35.14 15.60
N ASP A 138 6.48 36.24 15.57
CA ASP A 138 7.47 36.55 14.53
C ASP A 138 8.90 36.61 15.07
N GLN A 139 9.08 36.67 16.39
CA GLN A 139 10.38 36.75 17.03
C GLN A 139 10.94 35.37 17.39
N HIS A 140 12.19 35.12 16.97
CA HIS A 140 12.99 34.01 17.46
C HIS A 140 13.52 34.31 18.85
N ILE A 141 13.26 33.41 19.80
CA ILE A 141 13.84 33.49 21.14
C ILE A 141 14.40 32.14 21.54
N SER A 142 15.67 32.12 21.94
CA SER A 142 16.30 30.90 22.43
C SER A 142 15.73 30.51 23.78
N ILE A 143 15.58 29.21 24.04
CA ILE A 143 15.11 28.73 25.34
C ILE A 143 16.00 29.20 26.51
N THR A 144 17.28 29.52 26.29
CA THR A 144 18.15 30.08 27.34
C THR A 144 17.83 31.51 27.74
N GLU A 145 17.16 32.24 26.86
CA GLU A 145 16.73 33.60 27.20
C GLU A 145 15.52 33.55 28.12
N VAL A 146 14.69 32.51 27.99
CA VAL A 146 13.46 32.31 28.76
C VAL A 146 13.69 31.47 30.02
N TYR A 147 14.64 30.52 30.01
CA TYR A 147 14.93 29.64 31.13
C TYR A 147 16.34 29.90 31.69
N ARG A 148 16.42 30.69 32.77
CA ARG A 148 17.67 31.14 33.38
C ARG A 148 17.74 30.67 34.83
N GLN A 149 18.90 30.18 35.26
CA GLN A 149 19.15 29.76 36.65
C GLN A 149 18.09 28.79 37.21
N SER A 150 17.59 27.88 36.37
CA SER A 150 16.53 26.93 36.70
C SER A 150 15.16 27.57 37.00
N GLN A 151 14.92 28.78 36.50
CA GLN A 151 13.66 29.48 36.59
C GLN A 151 13.21 30.00 35.22
N TRP A 152 11.90 30.06 35.05
CA TRP A 152 11.27 30.60 33.84
C TRP A 152 11.06 32.11 33.99
N ASP A 153 11.67 32.88 33.10
CA ASP A 153 11.48 34.32 32.97
C ASP A 153 10.47 34.62 31.85
N TRP A 154 9.20 34.63 32.24
CA TRP A 154 8.08 34.87 31.31
C TRP A 154 8.03 36.31 30.80
N ASN A 155 8.72 37.25 31.44
CA ASN A 155 8.64 38.68 31.10
C ASN A 155 9.41 39.02 29.82
N VAL A 156 10.31 38.13 29.38
CA VAL A 156 11.06 38.28 28.13
C VAL A 156 10.22 37.89 26.91
N LEU A 157 9.05 37.25 27.13
CA LEU A 157 8.21 36.73 26.05
C LEU A 157 7.21 37.75 25.55
N HIS A 158 7.28 38.01 24.25
CA HIS A 158 6.22 38.64 23.47
C HIS A 158 5.90 37.72 22.29
N PRO A 159 4.65 37.26 22.14
CA PRO A 159 3.48 37.45 23.02
C PRO A 159 3.60 36.75 24.39
N TYR A 160 2.81 37.21 25.37
CA TYR A 160 2.79 36.60 26.70
C TYR A 160 1.94 35.31 26.70
N PRO A 161 2.48 34.16 27.15
CA PRO A 161 1.73 32.91 27.17
C PRO A 161 0.67 32.89 28.28
N SER A 162 -0.46 32.23 28.02
CA SER A 162 -1.52 32.01 29.02
C SER A 162 -1.05 31.05 30.13
N GLU A 163 -1.67 31.10 31.31
CA GLU A 163 -1.29 30.19 32.43
C GLU A 163 -1.40 28.72 32.06
N LYS A 164 -2.39 28.34 31.23
CA LYS A 164 -2.51 26.97 30.71
C LYS A 164 -1.26 26.51 29.94
N ILE A 165 -0.70 27.40 29.11
CA ILE A 165 0.52 27.12 28.35
C ILE A 165 1.72 27.07 29.28
N LYS A 166 1.81 27.98 30.26
CA LYS A 166 2.89 27.96 31.26
C LYS A 166 2.89 26.67 32.06
N ASP A 167 1.74 26.17 32.50
CA ASP A 167 1.63 24.91 33.22
C ASP A 167 2.08 23.70 32.41
N LEU A 168 1.79 23.73 31.11
CA LEU A 168 2.24 22.72 30.17
C LEU A 168 3.76 22.77 29.96
N ILE A 169 4.34 23.97 29.86
CA ILE A 169 5.79 24.17 29.76
C ILE A 169 6.50 23.79 31.07
N ARG A 170 5.93 24.10 32.24
CA ARG A 170 6.48 23.71 33.56
C ARG A 170 6.64 22.19 33.71
N LYS A 171 5.84 21.41 33.00
CA LYS A 171 5.95 19.94 32.96
C LYS A 171 7.06 19.43 32.02
N CYS A 172 7.65 20.31 31.20
CA CYS A 172 8.74 19.94 30.31
C CYS A 172 10.02 19.69 31.12
N PHE A 173 10.70 18.58 30.82
CA PHE A 173 11.97 18.26 31.46
C PHE A 173 13.11 19.02 30.76
N ILE A 174 13.66 20.03 31.44
CA ILE A 174 14.83 20.79 30.95
C ILE A 174 16.03 20.44 31.80
N SER A 175 17.04 19.85 31.17
CA SER A 175 18.31 19.53 31.81
C SER A 175 19.42 20.21 31.04
N LEU A 176 19.70 21.47 31.37
CA LEU A 176 20.82 22.21 30.78
C LEU A 176 22.14 21.55 31.17
N ASN A 177 22.81 20.93 30.21
CA ASN A 177 24.15 20.38 30.39
C ASN A 177 24.99 20.82 29.19
N ASN A 178 26.01 21.64 29.46
CA ASN A 178 26.82 22.27 28.43
C ASN A 178 27.69 21.27 27.64
N ASN A 179 27.79 20.01 28.09
CA ASN A 179 28.64 19.00 27.45
C ASN A 179 27.88 18.02 26.54
N THR A 180 26.55 18.12 26.44
CA THR A 180 25.73 17.17 25.68
C THR A 180 24.80 17.90 24.73
N LYS A 181 24.75 17.48 23.46
CA LYS A 181 23.91 18.08 22.42
C LYS A 181 22.42 17.88 22.68
N ASP A 182 21.60 18.79 22.16
CA ASP A 182 20.15 18.63 22.13
C ASP A 182 19.77 17.35 21.36
N ILE A 183 18.82 16.58 21.91
CA ILE A 183 18.45 15.26 21.38
C ILE A 183 17.07 15.35 20.75
N PRO A 184 16.95 15.15 19.43
CA PRO A 184 15.66 15.06 18.76
C PRO A 184 15.08 13.65 18.91
N TYR A 185 13.79 13.58 19.15
CA TYR A 185 13.02 12.37 19.35
C TYR A 185 11.87 12.32 18.35
N TRP A 186 11.81 11.24 17.57
CA TRP A 186 10.74 10.99 16.62
C TRP A 186 9.52 10.39 17.32
N THR A 187 8.41 11.14 17.40
CA THR A 187 7.25 10.75 18.22
C THR A 187 6.47 9.54 17.70
N GLU A 188 6.69 9.11 16.46
CA GLU A 188 5.97 7.97 15.87
C GLU A 188 6.67 6.62 16.14
N MET A 189 7.68 6.60 17.00
CA MET A 189 8.36 5.36 17.40
C MET A 189 8.80 5.44 18.86
N GLU A 190 8.55 4.38 19.63
CA GLU A 190 8.92 4.31 21.06
C GLU A 190 10.42 4.40 21.32
N SER A 191 11.24 4.02 20.32
CA SER A 191 12.69 4.21 20.38
C SER A 191 13.12 5.66 20.21
N GLY A 192 12.23 6.55 19.73
CA GLY A 192 12.56 7.91 19.33
C GLY A 192 13.37 8.03 18.04
N THR A 193 13.68 6.90 17.40
CA THR A 193 14.51 6.89 16.21
C THR A 193 13.66 7.09 14.96
N PHE A 194 14.12 7.98 14.08
CA PHE A 194 13.46 8.17 12.79
C PHE A 194 13.69 6.96 11.88
N SER A 195 12.63 6.48 11.24
CA SER A 195 12.72 5.50 10.16
C SER A 195 11.84 5.91 8.98
N ILE A 196 12.24 5.53 7.76
CA ILE A 196 11.41 5.77 6.57
C ILE A 196 10.06 5.07 6.70
N SER A 197 10.04 3.89 7.33
CA SER A 197 8.83 3.10 7.54
C SER A 197 7.82 3.79 8.48
N SER A 198 8.29 4.37 9.59
CA SER A 198 7.43 5.09 10.52
C SER A 198 6.92 6.41 9.91
N ALA A 199 7.76 7.16 9.21
CA ALA A 199 7.33 8.34 8.45
C ALA A 199 6.32 8.00 7.34
N TRP A 200 6.54 6.88 6.63
CA TRP A 200 5.59 6.39 5.64
C TRP A 200 4.23 6.08 6.27
N ASN A 201 4.21 5.36 7.39
CA ASN A 201 2.97 4.98 8.07
C ASN A 201 2.21 6.21 8.56
N LEU A 202 2.90 7.21 9.14
CA LEU A 202 2.32 8.50 9.50
C LEU A 202 1.59 9.14 8.31
N LEU A 203 2.26 9.25 7.16
CA LEU A 203 1.70 9.90 5.98
C LEU A 203 0.56 9.09 5.34
N MET A 204 0.59 7.75 5.49
CA MET A 204 -0.39 6.84 4.89
C MET A 204 -1.58 6.48 5.78
N GLN A 205 -1.52 6.67 7.11
CA GLN A 205 -2.67 6.46 8.00
C GLN A 205 -3.91 7.27 7.56
N LYS A 206 -3.72 8.34 6.77
CA LYS A 206 -4.80 9.10 6.11
C LYS A 206 -5.51 8.37 4.97
N ARG A 207 -5.06 7.20 4.52
CA ARG A 207 -5.70 6.41 3.43
C ARG A 207 -6.09 5.02 3.93
N LEU A 208 -7.40 4.80 4.11
CA LEU A 208 -7.96 3.48 4.37
C LEU A 208 -7.67 2.57 3.15
N PHE A 209 -6.89 1.51 3.35
CA PHE A 209 -6.78 0.45 2.34
C PHE A 209 -8.15 -0.23 2.19
N ALA A 210 -8.64 -0.36 0.96
CA ALA A 210 -9.90 -1.04 0.74
C ALA A 210 -9.76 -2.53 1.14
N PRO A 211 -10.71 -3.12 1.89
CA PRO A 211 -10.64 -4.52 2.31
C PRO A 211 -10.38 -5.51 1.16
N ILE A 212 -10.88 -5.19 -0.04
CA ILE A 212 -10.69 -5.94 -1.28
C ILE A 212 -9.20 -6.12 -1.66
N ASP A 213 -8.35 -5.13 -1.40
CA ASP A 213 -6.94 -5.14 -1.81
C ASP A 213 -6.13 -6.18 -1.03
N SER A 214 -6.48 -6.39 0.24
CA SER A 214 -5.81 -7.37 1.10
C SER A 214 -6.02 -8.82 0.66
N LYS A 215 -7.22 -9.14 0.15
CA LYS A 215 -7.62 -10.50 -0.26
C LYS A 215 -7.02 -10.91 -1.60
N LEU A 216 -6.57 -9.94 -2.40
CA LEU A 216 -6.03 -10.15 -3.73
C LEU A 216 -4.62 -10.78 -3.75
N TRP A 217 -3.82 -10.48 -2.72
CA TRP A 217 -2.42 -10.88 -2.63
C TRP A 217 -2.26 -12.22 -1.90
N HIS A 218 -2.84 -13.28 -2.48
CA HIS A 218 -2.71 -14.62 -1.91
C HIS A 218 -1.27 -15.15 -2.12
N LYS A 219 -0.62 -15.62 -1.04
CA LYS A 219 0.80 -16.03 -1.03
C LYS A 219 1.18 -17.11 -2.07
N ASN A 220 0.22 -17.96 -2.45
CA ASN A 220 0.43 -19.06 -3.39
C ASN A 220 0.14 -18.67 -4.85
N VAL A 221 -0.51 -17.54 -5.10
CA VAL A 221 -0.84 -17.10 -6.47
C VAL A 221 0.37 -16.37 -7.07
N PRO A 222 0.80 -16.71 -8.30
CA PRO A 222 1.87 -15.99 -8.97
C PRO A 222 1.58 -14.50 -9.04
N TYR A 223 2.59 -13.70 -8.72
CA TYR A 223 2.46 -12.25 -8.58
C TYR A 223 1.85 -11.58 -9.82
N LYS A 224 2.26 -11.99 -11.03
CA LYS A 224 1.72 -11.47 -12.30
C LYS A 224 0.19 -11.56 -12.40
N MET A 225 -0.41 -12.64 -11.87
CA MET A 225 -1.85 -12.87 -11.92
C MET A 225 -2.59 -11.92 -10.97
N SER A 226 -2.11 -11.80 -9.72
CA SER A 226 -2.64 -10.83 -8.76
C SER A 226 -2.48 -9.39 -9.25
N CYS A 227 -1.39 -9.07 -9.96
CA CYS A 227 -1.17 -7.72 -10.52
C CYS A 227 -2.20 -7.35 -11.59
N VAL A 228 -2.47 -8.26 -12.54
CA VAL A 228 -3.52 -8.05 -13.55
C VAL A 228 -4.87 -7.85 -12.88
N ALA A 229 -5.21 -8.71 -11.93
CA ALA A 229 -6.47 -8.60 -11.20
C ALA A 229 -6.58 -7.27 -10.42
N TRP A 230 -5.49 -6.80 -9.80
CA TRP A 230 -5.46 -5.51 -9.10
C TRP A 230 -5.72 -4.36 -10.05
N ARG A 231 -5.00 -4.34 -11.19
CA ARG A 231 -5.14 -3.30 -12.21
C ARG A 231 -6.56 -3.26 -12.76
N ALA A 232 -7.19 -4.41 -12.99
CA ALA A 232 -8.57 -4.51 -13.46
C ALA A 232 -9.58 -3.96 -12.43
N ILE A 233 -9.50 -4.36 -11.16
CA ILE A 233 -10.40 -3.88 -10.08
C ILE A 233 -10.32 -2.36 -9.89
N HIS A 234 -9.14 -1.78 -10.13
CA HIS A 234 -8.87 -0.35 -10.01
C HIS A 234 -8.99 0.43 -11.33
N CYS A 235 -9.51 -0.20 -12.40
CA CYS A 235 -9.67 0.42 -13.72
C CYS A 235 -8.38 1.01 -14.30
N ARG A 236 -7.24 0.33 -14.09
CA ARG A 236 -5.88 0.68 -14.54
C ARG A 236 -5.33 -0.28 -15.61
N MET A 237 -6.22 -0.99 -16.27
CA MET A 237 -5.86 -1.79 -17.44
C MET A 237 -5.70 -0.86 -18.65
N PRO A 238 -4.78 -1.17 -19.56
CA PRO A 238 -4.59 -0.41 -20.80
C PRO A 238 -5.63 -0.83 -21.83
N THR A 239 -6.90 -0.75 -21.46
CA THR A 239 -8.02 -1.00 -22.36
C THR A 239 -8.19 0.19 -23.30
N ASP A 240 -8.80 -0.06 -24.46
CA ASP A 240 -9.00 0.94 -25.49
C ASP A 240 -9.60 2.26 -24.97
N ASP A 241 -10.63 2.16 -24.13
CA ASP A 241 -11.30 3.32 -23.51
C ASP A 241 -10.33 4.21 -22.71
N LYS A 242 -9.38 3.58 -22.02
CA LYS A 242 -8.36 4.27 -21.21
C LYS A 242 -7.27 4.87 -22.07
N VAL A 243 -6.82 4.16 -23.10
CA VAL A 243 -5.80 4.64 -24.03
C VAL A 243 -6.34 5.84 -24.81
N ALA A 244 -7.54 5.72 -25.39
CA ALA A 244 -8.21 6.80 -26.11
C ALA A 244 -8.37 8.05 -25.23
N LYS A 245 -8.89 7.89 -24.00
CA LYS A 245 -9.09 9.02 -23.08
C LYS A 245 -7.77 9.66 -22.62
N LYS A 246 -6.73 8.86 -22.35
CA LYS A 246 -5.47 9.35 -21.78
C LYS A 246 -4.59 10.03 -22.83
N PHE A 247 -4.53 9.46 -24.03
CA PHE A 247 -3.65 9.94 -25.10
C PHE A 247 -4.38 10.76 -26.17
N LYS A 248 -5.71 10.92 -26.05
CA LYS A 248 -6.58 11.63 -27.01
C LYS A 248 -6.46 11.06 -28.43
N ILE A 249 -6.31 9.74 -28.53
CA ILE A 249 -6.22 9.02 -29.81
C ILE A 249 -7.62 8.48 -30.15
N ASN A 250 -8.10 8.77 -31.35
CA ASN A 250 -9.38 8.27 -31.85
C ASN A 250 -9.18 6.93 -32.58
N PHE A 251 -9.76 5.86 -32.07
CA PHE A 251 -9.83 4.57 -32.75
C PHE A 251 -11.12 3.84 -32.40
N VAL A 252 -11.54 2.91 -33.26
CA VAL A 252 -12.77 2.14 -33.07
C VAL A 252 -12.52 1.08 -32.03
N SER A 253 -12.90 1.35 -30.78
CA SER A 253 -12.75 0.36 -29.70
C SER A 253 -13.60 -0.88 -29.98
N LYS A 254 -12.95 -2.04 -30.00
CA LYS A 254 -13.59 -3.34 -30.21
C LYS A 254 -12.92 -4.36 -29.31
N CYS A 255 -13.70 -5.04 -28.49
CA CYS A 255 -13.17 -6.13 -27.69
C CYS A 255 -12.80 -7.34 -28.57
N PHE A 256 -11.51 -7.68 -28.59
CA PHE A 256 -10.96 -8.85 -29.29
C PHE A 256 -11.44 -10.19 -28.72
N CYS A 257 -12.04 -10.21 -27.53
CA CYS A 257 -12.57 -11.45 -26.95
C CYS A 257 -13.99 -11.82 -27.41
N CYS A 258 -14.70 -10.92 -28.10
CA CYS A 258 -16.10 -11.10 -28.48
C CYS A 258 -16.27 -11.44 -29.97
N ILE A 259 -15.50 -12.41 -30.47
CA ILE A 259 -15.49 -12.83 -31.89
C ILE A 259 -16.41 -14.04 -32.08
N GLY A 260 -17.72 -13.81 -32.09
CA GLY A 260 -18.74 -14.82 -32.43
C GLY A 260 -19.50 -14.42 -33.69
N ALA A 261 -19.88 -15.39 -34.54
CA ALA A 261 -20.71 -15.13 -35.71
C ALA A 261 -22.05 -14.49 -35.26
N GLY A 262 -22.34 -13.27 -35.72
CA GLY A 262 -23.55 -12.53 -35.38
C GLY A 262 -23.48 -11.68 -34.09
N MET A 263 -22.35 -11.64 -33.38
CA MET A 263 -22.18 -10.77 -32.20
C MET A 263 -21.51 -9.44 -32.56
N LYS A 264 -22.10 -8.31 -32.14
CA LYS A 264 -21.41 -7.01 -32.18
C LYS A 264 -20.32 -7.01 -31.10
N ALA A 265 -19.09 -6.73 -31.50
CA ALA A 265 -17.99 -6.52 -30.56
C ALA A 265 -18.34 -5.34 -29.64
N GLY A 266 -18.38 -5.59 -28.33
CA GLY A 266 -18.56 -4.54 -27.33
C GLY A 266 -17.34 -3.62 -27.26
N MET A 267 -17.50 -2.44 -26.68
CA MET A 267 -16.40 -1.55 -26.36
C MET A 267 -15.44 -2.24 -25.38
N GLU A 268 -14.13 -2.19 -25.66
CA GLU A 268 -13.14 -2.77 -24.77
C GLU A 268 -12.98 -1.88 -23.52
N THR A 269 -13.66 -2.27 -22.45
CA THR A 269 -13.50 -1.70 -21.10
C THR A 269 -13.05 -2.79 -20.14
N ALA A 270 -12.46 -2.42 -19.00
CA ALA A 270 -12.09 -3.41 -17.98
C ALA A 270 -13.33 -4.21 -17.50
N GLU A 271 -14.47 -3.56 -17.35
CA GLU A 271 -15.72 -4.24 -16.95
C GLU A 271 -16.17 -5.27 -18.00
N HIS A 272 -16.13 -4.90 -19.28
CA HIS A 272 -16.46 -5.82 -20.37
C HIS A 272 -15.45 -6.96 -20.50
N LEU A 273 -14.16 -6.65 -20.50
CA LEU A 273 -13.09 -7.63 -20.68
C LEU A 273 -13.05 -8.66 -19.54
N PHE A 274 -13.23 -8.23 -18.30
CA PHE A 274 -13.07 -9.08 -17.12
C PHE A 274 -14.38 -9.60 -16.53
N CYS A 275 -15.55 -9.06 -16.89
CA CYS A 275 -16.81 -9.45 -16.26
C CYS A 275 -17.96 -9.61 -17.28
N SER A 276 -18.41 -8.53 -17.92
CA SER A 276 -19.69 -8.52 -18.66
C SER A 276 -19.60 -9.03 -20.11
N GLY A 277 -18.40 -9.18 -20.66
CA GLY A 277 -18.19 -9.71 -22.01
C GLY A 277 -18.57 -11.19 -22.13
N HIS A 278 -18.96 -11.61 -23.33
CA HIS A 278 -19.46 -12.97 -23.58
C HIS A 278 -18.43 -14.04 -23.18
N PHE A 279 -17.19 -13.87 -23.63
CA PHE A 279 -16.09 -14.79 -23.30
C PHE A 279 -15.81 -14.84 -21.78
N ALA A 280 -15.82 -13.69 -21.11
CA ALA A 280 -15.66 -13.62 -19.67
C ALA A 280 -16.80 -14.34 -18.93
N GLN A 281 -18.05 -14.09 -19.32
CA GLN A 281 -19.21 -14.73 -18.73
C GLN A 281 -19.17 -16.26 -18.86
N LEU A 282 -18.79 -16.78 -20.04
CA LEU A 282 -18.61 -18.21 -20.24
C LEU A 282 -17.56 -18.79 -19.28
N LEU A 283 -16.37 -18.18 -19.21
CA LEU A 283 -15.32 -18.66 -18.31
C LEU A 283 -15.71 -18.55 -16.84
N TRP A 284 -16.26 -17.44 -16.38
CA TRP A 284 -16.74 -17.32 -15.01
C TRP A 284 -17.80 -18.39 -14.71
N SER A 285 -18.76 -18.61 -15.61
CA SER A 285 -19.83 -19.60 -15.41
C SER A 285 -19.33 -21.04 -15.33
N SER A 286 -18.29 -21.41 -16.11
CA SER A 286 -17.68 -22.74 -16.09
C SER A 286 -17.07 -23.13 -14.74
N PHE A 287 -16.62 -22.14 -13.96
CA PHE A 287 -16.01 -22.36 -12.65
C PHE A 287 -16.94 -21.96 -11.51
N LEU A 288 -17.36 -20.70 -11.45
CA LEU A 288 -18.18 -20.16 -10.36
C LEU A 288 -19.62 -20.68 -10.38
N GLY A 289 -20.19 -20.88 -11.57
CA GLY A 289 -21.54 -21.43 -11.70
C GLY A 289 -21.65 -22.82 -11.08
N ARG A 290 -20.61 -23.65 -11.24
CA ARG A 290 -20.53 -25.00 -10.63
C ARG A 290 -20.35 -24.98 -9.11
N ILE A 291 -19.90 -23.87 -8.53
CA ILE A 291 -19.77 -23.67 -7.07
C ILE A 291 -21.02 -22.98 -6.50
N GLY A 292 -22.01 -22.64 -7.33
CA GLY A 292 -23.24 -21.97 -6.92
C GLY A 292 -23.14 -20.44 -6.82
N ILE A 293 -22.10 -19.82 -7.38
CA ILE A 293 -21.94 -18.36 -7.40
C ILE A 293 -22.51 -17.79 -8.71
N CYS A 294 -23.49 -16.89 -8.59
CA CYS A 294 -24.11 -16.23 -9.75
C CYS A 294 -23.17 -15.20 -10.39
N THR A 295 -22.92 -15.37 -11.70
CA THR A 295 -21.98 -14.57 -12.51
C THR A 295 -22.64 -13.52 -13.41
N LYS A 296 -23.96 -13.61 -13.60
CA LYS A 296 -24.71 -12.75 -14.51
C LYS A 296 -25.14 -11.46 -13.82
N ASN A 297 -25.24 -10.38 -14.58
CA ASN A 297 -25.74 -9.07 -14.13
C ASN A 297 -25.04 -8.54 -12.87
N THR A 298 -23.72 -8.72 -12.79
CA THR A 298 -22.88 -8.23 -11.69
C THR A 298 -21.77 -7.36 -12.19
N SER A 299 -21.32 -6.41 -11.36
CA SER A 299 -20.04 -5.75 -11.60
C SER A 299 -18.87 -6.68 -11.31
N LEU A 300 -17.71 -6.42 -11.90
CA LEU A 300 -16.46 -7.14 -11.61
C LEU A 300 -16.15 -7.15 -10.11
N ARG A 301 -16.35 -6.00 -9.46
CA ARG A 301 -16.09 -5.83 -8.02
C ARG A 301 -17.01 -6.72 -7.19
N ASP A 302 -18.30 -6.72 -7.50
CA ASP A 302 -19.29 -7.53 -6.77
C ASP A 302 -19.05 -9.02 -6.99
N LEU A 303 -18.70 -9.42 -8.22
CA LEU A 303 -18.39 -10.81 -8.55
C LEU A 303 -17.20 -11.33 -7.72
N ILE A 304 -16.12 -10.55 -7.63
CA ILE A 304 -14.93 -10.90 -6.84
C ILE A 304 -15.26 -10.94 -5.35
N GLN A 305 -16.07 -10.00 -4.85
CA GLN A 305 -16.52 -10.00 -3.46
C GLN A 305 -17.37 -11.23 -3.13
N ARG A 306 -18.28 -11.64 -4.02
CA ARG A 306 -19.07 -12.86 -3.86
C ARG A 306 -18.18 -14.10 -3.74
N CYS A 307 -17.15 -14.21 -4.57
CA CYS A 307 -16.16 -15.28 -4.43
C CYS A 307 -15.53 -15.27 -3.04
N TRP A 308 -14.95 -14.14 -2.64
CA TRP A 308 -14.19 -14.05 -1.39
C TRP A 308 -15.02 -14.05 -0.10
N ASN A 309 -16.34 -13.94 -0.21
CA ASN A 309 -17.28 -14.04 0.90
C ASN A 309 -18.10 -15.33 0.84
N CYS A 310 -17.84 -16.22 -0.13
CA CYS A 310 -18.50 -17.50 -0.24
C CYS A 310 -18.19 -18.39 0.97
N THR A 311 -19.23 -18.97 1.57
CA THR A 311 -19.09 -19.98 2.62
C THR A 311 -18.59 -21.28 2.00
N ALA A 312 -17.39 -21.70 2.38
CA ALA A 312 -16.78 -22.94 1.89
C ALA A 312 -17.09 -24.10 2.83
N LYS A 313 -17.38 -25.28 2.26
CA LYS A 313 -17.68 -26.51 3.02
C LYS A 313 -16.44 -27.12 3.67
N ASN A 314 -15.27 -26.96 3.06
CA ASN A 314 -14.01 -27.52 3.54
C ASN A 314 -12.82 -26.60 3.22
N PRO A 315 -11.62 -26.88 3.79
CA PRO A 315 -10.44 -26.03 3.59
C PRO A 315 -9.97 -25.94 2.13
N ILE A 316 -10.16 -26.99 1.32
CA ILE A 316 -9.81 -26.99 -0.10
C ILE A 316 -10.71 -26.03 -0.86
N ALA A 317 -12.02 -26.10 -0.64
CA ALA A 317 -12.99 -25.18 -1.22
C ALA A 317 -12.69 -23.73 -0.81
N ALA A 318 -12.39 -23.50 0.46
CA ALA A 318 -12.03 -22.18 1.00
C ALA A 318 -10.78 -21.61 0.34
N TYR A 319 -9.82 -22.48 0.01
CA TYR A 319 -8.59 -22.11 -0.69
C TYR A 319 -8.85 -21.81 -2.17
N VAL A 320 -9.49 -22.73 -2.89
CA VAL A 320 -9.74 -22.63 -4.33
C VAL A 320 -10.52 -21.36 -4.66
N VAL A 321 -11.62 -21.08 -3.93
CA VAL A 321 -12.45 -19.90 -4.18
C VAL A 321 -11.68 -18.58 -3.97
N LYS A 322 -10.66 -18.56 -3.10
CA LYS A 322 -9.81 -17.38 -2.89
C LYS A 322 -8.84 -17.14 -4.05
N ILE A 323 -8.23 -18.20 -4.59
CA ILE A 323 -7.22 -18.09 -5.66
C ILE A 323 -7.81 -18.04 -7.07
N LEU A 324 -9.06 -18.48 -7.23
CA LEU A 324 -9.73 -18.59 -8.53
C LEU A 324 -9.88 -17.22 -9.26
N PRO A 325 -10.33 -16.12 -8.62
CA PRO A 325 -10.50 -14.85 -9.32
C PRO A 325 -9.23 -14.31 -10.01
N PRO A 326 -8.06 -14.19 -9.34
CA PRO A 326 -6.87 -13.67 -10.01
C PRO A 326 -6.36 -14.57 -11.14
N ILE A 327 -6.57 -15.90 -11.07
CA ILE A 327 -6.19 -16.84 -12.14
C ILE A 327 -7.12 -16.66 -13.35
N LEU A 328 -8.43 -16.55 -13.14
CA LEU A 328 -9.41 -16.31 -14.20
C LEU A 328 -9.14 -15.00 -14.92
N MET A 329 -8.91 -13.92 -14.16
CA MET A 329 -8.59 -12.61 -14.73
C MET A 329 -7.27 -12.63 -15.51
N TRP A 330 -6.26 -13.33 -15.03
CA TRP A 330 -5.02 -13.52 -15.78
C TRP A 330 -5.26 -14.20 -17.14
N GLU A 331 -6.04 -15.28 -17.19
CA GLU A 331 -6.31 -15.99 -18.44
C GLU A 331 -7.20 -15.20 -19.40
N LEU A 332 -8.12 -14.36 -18.88
CA LEU A 332 -8.86 -13.40 -19.70
C LEU A 332 -7.93 -12.36 -20.34
N TRP A 333 -7.03 -11.78 -19.54
CA TRP A 333 -6.05 -10.82 -20.04
C TRP A 333 -5.11 -11.44 -21.06
N ARG A 334 -4.55 -12.60 -20.75
CA ARG A 334 -3.67 -13.35 -21.67
C ARG A 334 -4.39 -13.68 -22.98
N SER A 335 -5.62 -14.18 -22.92
CA SER A 335 -6.38 -14.49 -24.13
C SER A 335 -6.68 -13.26 -24.98
N ARG A 336 -6.92 -12.10 -24.35
CA ARG A 336 -7.04 -10.81 -25.06
C ARG A 336 -5.74 -10.43 -25.73
N CYS A 337 -4.61 -10.49 -25.01
CA CYS A 337 -3.30 -10.18 -25.57
C CYS A 337 -3.01 -11.04 -26.80
N ASN A 338 -3.14 -12.37 -26.69
CA ASN A 338 -2.92 -13.27 -27.83
C ASN A 338 -3.85 -12.95 -29.01
N SER A 339 -5.13 -12.65 -28.75
CA SER A 339 -6.06 -12.30 -29.84
C SER A 339 -5.78 -10.94 -30.48
N SER A 340 -5.25 -9.99 -29.72
CA SER A 340 -4.93 -8.64 -30.20
C SER A 340 -3.59 -8.59 -30.94
N TYR A 341 -2.65 -9.46 -30.58
CA TYR A 341 -1.24 -9.34 -30.95
C TYR A 341 -0.72 -10.53 -31.77
N ASP A 342 -1.23 -11.73 -31.51
CA ASP A 342 -0.84 -12.97 -32.19
C ASP A 342 -1.95 -13.50 -33.11
N GLU A 343 -3.02 -12.72 -33.31
CA GLU A 343 -4.23 -13.08 -34.07
C GLU A 343 -4.90 -14.41 -33.65
N GLU A 344 -4.56 -14.91 -32.46
CA GLU A 344 -5.08 -16.18 -31.96
C GLU A 344 -6.50 -16.00 -31.41
N LYS A 345 -7.47 -16.72 -31.98
CA LYS A 345 -8.86 -16.63 -31.53
C LYS A 345 -9.01 -17.13 -30.08
N PRO A 346 -9.74 -16.40 -29.22
CA PRO A 346 -10.06 -16.86 -27.86
C PRO A 346 -10.74 -18.23 -27.89
N SER A 347 -10.22 -19.19 -27.12
CA SER A 347 -10.76 -20.55 -27.04
C SER A 347 -11.18 -20.87 -25.62
N ILE A 348 -12.48 -21.13 -25.42
CA ILE A 348 -13.05 -21.51 -24.12
C ILE A 348 -12.42 -22.80 -23.60
N ILE A 349 -12.21 -23.79 -24.48
CA ILE A 349 -11.62 -25.08 -24.12
C ILE A 349 -10.19 -24.87 -23.62
N ARG A 350 -9.36 -24.13 -24.38
CA ARG A 350 -7.97 -23.85 -24.01
C ARG A 350 -7.89 -23.09 -22.69
N SER A 351 -8.65 -22.01 -22.55
CA SER A 351 -8.66 -21.21 -21.33
C SER A 351 -9.15 -22.02 -20.13
N THR A 352 -10.21 -22.82 -20.27
CA THR A 352 -10.71 -23.70 -19.19
C THR A 352 -9.64 -24.69 -18.75
N SER A 353 -8.93 -25.33 -19.68
CA SER A 353 -7.83 -26.24 -19.36
C SER A 353 -6.67 -25.56 -18.63
N LEU A 354 -6.27 -24.35 -19.07
CA LEU A 354 -5.21 -23.57 -18.43
C LEU A 354 -5.58 -23.11 -17.01
N ILE A 355 -6.82 -22.64 -16.82
CA ILE A 355 -7.33 -22.27 -15.50
C ILE A 355 -7.35 -23.50 -14.58
N SER A 356 -7.90 -24.61 -15.06
CA SER A 356 -7.98 -25.87 -14.33
C SER A 356 -6.59 -26.37 -13.91
N PHE A 357 -5.63 -26.36 -14.84
CA PHE A 357 -4.25 -26.73 -14.59
C PHE A 357 -3.63 -25.87 -13.48
N ASN A 358 -3.72 -24.54 -13.59
CA ASN A 358 -3.17 -23.63 -12.57
C ASN A 358 -3.78 -23.86 -11.19
N ILE A 359 -5.10 -24.02 -11.09
CA ILE A 359 -5.78 -24.28 -9.81
C ILE A 359 -5.33 -25.62 -9.22
N CYS A 360 -5.30 -26.69 -10.02
CA CYS A 360 -4.91 -28.02 -9.55
C CYS A 360 -3.45 -28.04 -9.10
N GLN A 361 -2.53 -27.44 -9.86
CA GLN A 361 -1.11 -27.34 -9.50
C GLN A 361 -0.90 -26.55 -8.20
N LEU A 362 -1.56 -25.39 -8.06
CA LEU A 362 -1.47 -24.58 -6.84
C LEU A 362 -2.11 -25.28 -5.64
N SER A 363 -3.16 -26.07 -5.86
CA SER A 363 -3.82 -26.86 -4.80
C SER A 363 -2.93 -28.03 -4.36
N LYS A 364 -2.35 -28.79 -5.30
CA LYS A 364 -1.36 -29.86 -5.04
C LYS A 364 -0.19 -29.36 -4.20
N LYS A 365 0.37 -28.20 -4.56
CA LYS A 365 1.48 -27.58 -3.82
C LYS A 365 1.10 -27.15 -2.39
N THR A 366 -0.17 -26.82 -2.16
CA THR A 366 -0.64 -26.33 -0.86
C THR A 366 -1.03 -27.48 0.07
N PHE A 367 -1.64 -28.52 -0.47
CA PHE A 367 -2.15 -29.67 0.26
C PHE A 367 -1.32 -30.92 -0.07
N THR A 368 -0.04 -30.92 0.32
CA THR A 368 0.93 -31.99 -0.01
C THR A 368 0.54 -33.36 0.52
N ASN A 369 -0.27 -33.41 1.58
CA ASN A 369 -0.69 -34.65 2.24
C ASN A 369 -1.97 -35.24 1.64
N LEU A 370 -2.57 -34.58 0.64
CA LEU A 370 -3.80 -35.00 -0.01
C LEU A 370 -3.54 -35.31 -1.49
N ASN A 371 -4.17 -36.36 -2.00
CA ASN A 371 -4.14 -36.67 -3.42
C ASN A 371 -5.09 -35.70 -4.18
N ILE A 372 -4.57 -34.55 -4.56
CA ILE A 372 -5.32 -33.55 -5.32
C ILE A 372 -5.40 -33.97 -6.80
N PRO A 373 -6.60 -34.02 -7.41
CA PRO A 373 -6.80 -34.46 -8.78
C PRO A 373 -6.22 -33.47 -9.79
N GLU A 374 -6.06 -33.92 -11.03
CA GLU A 374 -5.44 -33.14 -12.11
C GLU A 374 -6.43 -32.33 -12.94
N ASN A 375 -7.73 -32.57 -12.74
CA ASN A 375 -8.80 -31.91 -13.48
C ASN A 375 -9.79 -31.22 -12.54
N TRP A 376 -10.45 -30.21 -13.09
CA TRP A 376 -11.41 -29.38 -12.36
C TRP A 376 -12.61 -30.16 -11.83
N GLU A 377 -13.13 -31.13 -12.59
CA GLU A 377 -14.35 -31.86 -12.23
C GLU A 377 -14.16 -32.73 -10.99
N ASN A 378 -13.02 -33.41 -10.90
CA ASN A 378 -12.67 -34.18 -9.72
C ASN A 378 -12.29 -33.27 -8.54
N LEU A 379 -11.69 -32.11 -8.81
CA LEU A 379 -11.42 -31.13 -7.76
C LEU A 379 -12.71 -30.57 -7.16
N LEU A 380 -13.72 -30.30 -7.99
CA LEU A 380 -15.06 -29.90 -7.55
C LEU A 380 -15.68 -30.94 -6.62
N LYS A 381 -15.62 -32.23 -6.98
CA LYS A 381 -16.10 -33.31 -6.11
C LYS A 381 -15.40 -33.26 -4.75
N LEU A 382 -14.08 -33.09 -4.71
CA LEU A 382 -13.35 -32.93 -3.44
C LEU A 382 -13.75 -31.68 -2.65
N MET A 383 -14.11 -30.58 -3.32
CA MET A 383 -14.59 -29.36 -2.66
C MET A 383 -15.97 -29.53 -2.02
N GLU A 384 -16.76 -30.50 -2.47
CA GLU A 384 -18.08 -30.80 -1.92
C GLU A 384 -18.06 -31.76 -0.73
N LEU A 385 -16.98 -32.53 -0.57
CA LEU A 385 -16.84 -33.50 0.52
C LEU A 385 -16.72 -32.82 1.89
N SER A 386 -17.38 -33.41 2.89
CA SER A 386 -17.18 -33.09 4.30
C SER A 386 -15.87 -33.74 4.79
N ILE A 387 -14.81 -32.95 4.89
CA ILE A 387 -13.50 -33.43 5.37
C ILE A 387 -13.47 -33.26 6.89
N VAL A 388 -13.51 -34.37 7.64
CA VAL A 388 -13.28 -34.37 9.09
C VAL A 388 -11.77 -34.47 9.33
N TYR A 389 -11.18 -33.45 9.94
CA TYR A 389 -9.76 -33.48 10.29
C TYR A 389 -9.59 -34.06 11.70
N THR A 390 -8.99 -35.24 11.81
CA THR A 390 -8.50 -35.78 13.09
C THR A 390 -7.06 -35.34 13.28
N SER A 391 -6.80 -34.39 14.16
CA SER A 391 -5.44 -34.05 14.59
C SER A 391 -5.06 -34.88 15.81
N SER A 392 -3.99 -35.67 15.72
CA SER A 392 -3.33 -36.24 16.89
C SER A 392 -2.19 -35.31 17.32
N VAL A 393 -2.25 -34.80 18.55
CA VAL A 393 -1.15 -34.05 19.14
C VAL A 393 -0.42 -34.98 20.09
N PRO A 394 0.87 -35.30 19.86
CA PRO A 394 1.64 -36.07 20.82
C PRO A 394 1.88 -35.21 22.08
N VAL A 395 1.23 -35.57 23.19
CA VAL A 395 1.45 -34.92 24.48
C VAL A 395 2.60 -35.64 25.18
N ARG A 396 3.75 -34.98 25.28
CA ARG A 396 4.88 -35.48 26.07
C ARG A 396 4.79 -34.94 27.48
N TRP A 397 4.68 -35.83 28.46
CA TRP A 397 4.74 -35.44 29.87
C TRP A 397 6.18 -35.12 30.26
N LEU A 398 6.42 -33.88 30.71
CA LEU A 398 7.70 -33.45 31.27
C LEU A 398 7.56 -33.39 32.79
N LYS A 399 8.46 -34.08 33.50
CA LYS A 399 8.49 -34.09 34.97
C LYS A 399 8.76 -32.67 35.48
N PRO A 400 7.92 -32.13 36.39
CA PRO A 400 8.17 -30.82 36.97
C PRO A 400 9.46 -30.83 37.83
N PRO A 401 10.13 -29.68 38.00
CA PRO A 401 11.31 -29.55 38.85
C PRO A 401 11.04 -29.97 40.29
N PHE A 402 12.10 -30.35 41.02
CA PHE A 402 12.00 -30.68 42.44
C PHE A 402 11.41 -29.48 43.20
N LEU A 403 10.35 -29.70 43.99
CA LEU A 403 9.49 -28.71 44.69
C LEU A 403 8.27 -28.16 43.94
N PHE A 404 8.03 -28.54 42.68
CA PHE A 404 6.80 -28.17 41.96
C PHE A 404 5.91 -29.38 41.67
N VAL A 405 4.61 -29.24 41.92
CA VAL A 405 3.58 -30.22 41.53
C VAL A 405 2.85 -29.67 40.31
N LYS A 406 2.82 -30.44 39.21
CA LYS A 406 2.00 -30.12 38.04
C LYS A 406 0.68 -30.86 38.15
N MET A 407 -0.38 -30.16 38.55
CA MET A 407 -1.74 -30.68 38.49
C MET A 407 -2.25 -30.53 37.05
N ASN A 408 -2.60 -31.65 36.41
CA ASN A 408 -3.38 -31.63 35.18
C ASN A 408 -4.82 -31.97 35.55
N SER A 409 -5.76 -31.11 35.21
CA SER A 409 -7.16 -31.50 35.07
C SER A 409 -7.35 -31.83 33.60
N ASP A 410 -7.56 -33.09 33.25
CA ASP A 410 -8.30 -33.36 32.03
C ASP A 410 -9.72 -32.86 32.31
N ASP A 411 -10.28 -32.03 31.44
CA ASP A 411 -11.60 -31.41 31.65
C ASP A 411 -12.73 -32.44 31.46
N SER A 412 -12.56 -33.64 32.03
CA SER A 412 -13.48 -34.78 32.00
C SER A 412 -14.38 -34.78 33.25
N CYS A 413 -14.83 -33.61 33.69
CA CYS A 413 -15.95 -33.53 34.63
C CYS A 413 -17.25 -33.85 33.88
N VAL A 414 -17.57 -35.15 33.76
CA VAL A 414 -18.95 -35.58 33.56
C VAL A 414 -19.66 -35.41 34.89
N GLY A 415 -20.38 -34.30 35.07
CA GLY A 415 -21.04 -33.99 36.33
C GLY A 415 -22.10 -32.90 36.23
N ASN A 416 -23.30 -33.33 35.86
CA ASN A 416 -24.61 -32.86 36.34
C ASN A 416 -24.91 -31.36 36.34
N SER A 417 -25.77 -30.95 35.40
CA SER A 417 -26.61 -29.76 35.54
C SER A 417 -28.02 -30.21 35.96
N THR A 418 -28.33 -29.96 37.23
CA THR A 418 -29.65 -29.87 37.91
C THR A 418 -30.60 -31.06 37.86
#